data_AF-B5LGF8-F1
#
_entry.id   AF-B5LGF8-F1
#
_cell.length_a   1.000
_cell.length_b   1.000
_cell.length_c   1.000
_cell.angle_alpha   90.00
_cell.angle_beta   90.00
_cell.angle_gamma   90.00
#
_symmetry.space_group_name_H-M   'P 1'
#
loop_
_entity.id
_entity.type
_entity.pdbx_description
1 polymer ?
#
loop_
_entity_poly.entity_id
_entity_poly.type
_entity_poly.pdbx_seq_one_letter_code
_entity_poly.pdbx_strand_id
1 'polypeptide(L)'
;REKEAAGRSYGDLHGLLSLATFSSGETGEPMIPCIFKYDELIKATDNNETCGKGKEDRFSVKEQAEYDNKKMKCSNDGACPPYRRLSLCNKNLENIKTNIIDNKQKLLAEVCMAAKYEGDSIKDYYKRYDAEYSSGSGFTLCTMLARSFADIGDIVRGRDLYGGNKKKKRLEDNLKDIFKKIHSDVTKNGAEARYKDDGGDFFQLREDWWNANRAKVWEAITCNAQGNTYFHATCSMNGSCSQATKQCRCGDGKSKAGKTSDNVSIVPTYFDYVPQYLRWFEEWAED
;
A
#
# COMPACT_ATOMS: atom_id res chain seq x y z
N ARG A 1 9.12 -8.88 14.13
CA ARG A 1 8.78 -7.54 13.59
C ARG A 1 7.35 -7.11 13.87
N GLU A 2 6.28 -7.74 13.36
CA GLU A 2 4.90 -7.31 13.68
C GLU A 2 4.56 -7.37 15.18
N LYS A 3 4.88 -8.47 15.87
CA LYS A 3 4.72 -8.56 17.34
C LYS A 3 5.59 -7.57 18.11
N GLU A 4 6.76 -7.23 17.56
CA GLU A 4 7.67 -6.24 18.17
C GLU A 4 7.18 -4.81 17.91
N ALA A 5 6.56 -4.53 16.77
CA ALA A 5 5.95 -3.25 16.42
C ALA A 5 4.62 -3.05 17.17
N ALA A 6 3.83 -4.11 17.37
CA ALA A 6 2.63 -4.09 18.21
C ALA A 6 2.99 -3.95 19.70
N GLY A 7 4.03 -4.65 20.17
CA GLY A 7 4.58 -4.48 21.52
C GLY A 7 5.22 -3.10 21.73
N ARG A 8 5.80 -2.51 20.67
CA ARG A 8 6.25 -1.11 20.69
C ARG A 8 5.08 -0.11 20.62
N SER A 9 4.07 -0.48 19.87
CA SER A 9 2.77 0.14 19.67
C SER A 9 1.95 0.45 20.89
N TYR A 10 1.83 -0.58 21.74
CA TYR A 10 0.63 -0.86 22.53
C TYR A 10 -0.71 -0.77 21.74
N GLY A 11 -0.66 -0.82 20.41
CA GLY A 11 -1.81 -0.61 19.53
C GLY A 11 -2.08 0.86 19.17
N ASP A 12 -1.30 1.82 19.68
CA ASP A 12 -1.56 3.26 19.50
C ASP A 12 -1.42 3.73 18.05
N LEU A 13 -0.70 3.01 17.19
CA LEU A 13 -0.59 3.36 15.77
C LEU A 13 -1.62 2.66 14.89
N HIS A 14 -2.43 1.76 15.45
CA HIS A 14 -3.42 1.04 14.68
C HIS A 14 -4.53 1.99 14.23
N GLY A 15 -4.78 1.99 12.93
CA GLY A 15 -5.80 2.79 12.30
C GLY A 15 -7.17 2.09 12.31
N LEU A 16 -8.23 2.83 12.59
CA LEU A 16 -9.63 2.42 12.53
C LEU A 16 -10.31 3.24 11.44
N LEU A 17 -10.63 2.59 10.31
CA LEU A 17 -11.29 3.25 9.18
C LEU A 17 -12.65 3.86 9.55
N SER A 18 -13.38 3.28 10.50
CA SER A 18 -14.63 3.84 11.00
C SER A 18 -14.47 5.22 11.66
N LEU A 19 -13.27 5.56 12.13
CA LEU A 19 -12.94 6.88 12.71
C LEU A 19 -12.30 7.83 11.69
N ALA A 20 -12.17 7.42 10.43
CA ALA A 20 -11.68 8.25 9.35
C ALA A 20 -12.80 9.01 8.62
N THR A 21 -14.06 8.86 9.06
CA THR A 21 -15.24 9.48 8.44
C THR A 21 -15.35 10.97 8.78
N PHE A 22 -15.90 11.74 7.84
CA PHE A 22 -16.09 13.20 7.96
C PHE A 22 -17.52 13.59 8.32
N SER A 23 -18.43 12.61 8.35
CA SER A 23 -19.83 12.75 8.75
C SER A 23 -20.03 12.22 10.17
N SER A 24 -20.85 12.92 10.97
CA SER A 24 -21.15 12.62 12.38
C SER A 24 -22.10 11.42 12.52
N GLY A 25 -21.66 10.26 12.06
CA GLY A 25 -22.36 9.00 12.22
C GLY A 25 -21.36 7.90 12.53
N GLU A 26 -21.30 7.47 13.79
CA GLU A 26 -20.59 6.26 14.17
C GLU A 26 -21.29 5.06 13.53
N THR A 27 -20.70 4.48 12.50
CA THR A 27 -21.06 3.11 12.14
C THR A 27 -20.40 2.19 13.17
N GLY A 28 -21.19 1.56 14.04
CA GLY A 28 -20.71 0.63 15.07
C GLY A 28 -20.03 -0.64 14.54
N GLU A 29 -19.85 -0.79 13.24
CA GLU A 29 -19.13 -1.90 12.62
C GLU A 29 -17.72 -1.48 12.17
N PRO A 30 -16.70 -2.36 12.33
CA PRO A 30 -15.38 -2.12 11.77
C PRO A 30 -15.49 -2.03 10.24
N MET A 31 -15.36 -0.81 9.70
CA MET A 31 -15.35 -0.60 8.26
C MET A 31 -14.14 -1.32 7.64
N ILE A 32 -14.42 -2.17 6.65
CA ILE A 32 -13.42 -2.95 5.91
C ILE A 32 -12.96 -2.12 4.71
N PRO A 33 -11.66 -2.10 4.36
CA PRO A 33 -11.14 -1.27 3.28
C PRO A 33 -11.85 -1.42 1.92
N CYS A 34 -12.38 -2.61 1.62
CA CYS A 34 -13.07 -2.90 0.35
C CYS A 34 -14.45 -2.27 0.21
N ILE A 35 -15.14 -2.02 1.33
CA ILE A 35 -16.50 -1.45 1.37
C ILE A 35 -16.53 -0.02 1.92
N PHE A 36 -15.36 0.51 2.30
CA PHE A 36 -15.24 1.86 2.81
C PHE A 36 -15.65 2.88 1.73
N LYS A 37 -16.47 3.86 2.10
CA LYS A 37 -16.98 4.89 1.19
C LYS A 37 -15.95 6.01 1.03
N TYR A 38 -14.97 5.80 0.16
CA TYR A 38 -13.93 6.80 -0.13
C TYR A 38 -14.48 8.09 -0.75
N ASP A 39 -15.71 8.12 -1.28
CA ASP A 39 -16.33 9.31 -1.88
C ASP A 39 -16.41 10.51 -0.91
N GLU A 40 -16.61 10.26 0.39
CA GLU A 40 -16.63 11.33 1.39
C GLU A 40 -15.24 11.94 1.58
N LEU A 41 -14.21 11.10 1.63
CA LEU A 41 -12.81 11.52 1.70
C LEU A 41 -12.41 12.31 0.45
N ILE A 42 -12.79 11.82 -0.73
CA ILE A 42 -12.56 12.47 -2.02
C ILE A 42 -13.19 13.86 -2.06
N LYS A 43 -14.46 13.98 -1.63
CA LYS A 43 -15.17 15.27 -1.55
C LYS A 43 -14.50 16.24 -0.57
N ALA A 44 -14.13 15.75 0.62
CA ALA A 44 -13.49 16.59 1.63
C ALA A 44 -12.12 17.11 1.16
N THR A 45 -11.37 16.27 0.45
CA THR A 45 -10.01 16.60 -0.01
C THR A 45 -9.97 17.26 -1.38
N ASP A 46 -11.09 17.31 -2.12
CA ASP A 46 -11.14 17.73 -3.54
C ASP A 46 -10.13 16.93 -4.40
N ASN A 47 -10.05 15.62 -4.13
CA ASN A 47 -9.01 14.75 -4.65
C ASN A 47 -9.63 13.63 -5.50
N ASN A 48 -10.19 14.03 -6.64
CA ASN A 48 -10.96 13.14 -7.51
C ASN A 48 -10.10 12.19 -8.37
N GLU A 49 -8.77 12.23 -8.25
CA GLU A 49 -7.85 11.46 -9.09
C GLU A 49 -6.84 10.68 -8.26
N THR A 50 -7.11 9.41 -7.97
CA THR A 50 -6.14 8.45 -7.40
C THR A 50 -5.15 7.94 -8.46
N CYS A 51 -5.65 7.73 -9.68
CA CYS A 51 -4.90 7.24 -10.85
C CYS A 51 -4.85 8.29 -11.98
N GLY A 52 -4.13 8.01 -13.07
CA GLY A 52 -4.17 8.79 -14.32
C GLY A 52 -5.60 9.08 -14.81
N LYS A 53 -5.81 10.14 -15.60
CA LYS A 53 -7.12 10.40 -16.24
C LYS A 53 -7.39 9.23 -17.19
N GLY A 54 -8.53 8.56 -17.07
CA GLY A 54 -8.88 7.27 -17.69
C GLY A 54 -8.92 7.16 -19.23
N LYS A 55 -8.01 7.83 -19.94
CA LYS A 55 -7.75 7.68 -21.38
C LYS A 55 -6.32 7.21 -21.69
N GLU A 56 -5.39 7.27 -20.73
CA GLU A 56 -4.05 6.72 -20.89
C GLU A 56 -4.07 5.23 -20.54
N ASP A 57 -3.59 4.41 -21.47
CA ASP A 57 -3.34 3.00 -21.18
C ASP A 57 -2.15 2.93 -20.23
N ARG A 58 -2.44 2.89 -18.92
CA ARG A 58 -1.48 2.98 -17.81
C ARG A 58 -0.33 1.97 -17.92
N PHE A 59 -0.54 0.93 -18.71
CA PHE A 59 0.37 -0.16 -18.99
C PHE A 59 0.43 -0.51 -20.48
N SER A 60 0.49 0.54 -21.31
CA SER A 60 0.72 0.38 -22.74
C SER A 60 2.01 -0.39 -22.98
N VAL A 61 1.93 -1.55 -23.62
CA VAL A 61 3.09 -2.38 -24.02
C VAL A 61 4.08 -1.54 -24.85
N LYS A 62 3.57 -0.62 -25.67
CA LYS A 62 4.40 0.29 -26.46
C LYS A 62 5.15 1.29 -25.57
N GLU A 63 4.47 1.91 -24.61
CA GLU A 63 5.10 2.88 -23.72
C GLU A 63 6.09 2.22 -22.75
N GLN A 64 5.77 1.01 -22.30
CA GLN A 64 6.67 0.13 -21.55
C GLN A 64 7.95 -0.13 -22.36
N ALA A 65 7.83 -0.66 -23.59
CA ALA A 65 8.98 -0.94 -24.44
C ALA A 65 9.80 0.32 -24.75
N GLU A 66 9.15 1.47 -24.96
CA GLU A 66 9.86 2.74 -25.12
C GLU A 66 10.59 3.19 -23.85
N TYR A 67 10.03 2.94 -22.68
CA TYR A 67 10.64 3.22 -21.39
C TYR A 67 11.87 2.33 -21.16
N ASP A 68 11.74 1.03 -21.40
CA ASP A 68 12.79 0.03 -21.20
C ASP A 68 13.99 0.29 -22.10
N ASN A 69 13.73 0.62 -23.37
CA ASN A 69 14.76 0.98 -24.35
C ASN A 69 15.53 2.25 -23.97
N LYS A 70 14.87 3.21 -23.31
CA LYS A 70 15.50 4.49 -22.98
C LYS A 70 16.38 4.42 -21.73
N LYS A 71 16.22 3.46 -20.81
CA LYS A 71 16.96 3.38 -19.51
C LYS A 71 17.04 4.73 -18.75
N MET A 72 16.09 5.63 -18.98
CA MET A 72 16.31 7.09 -18.82
C MET A 72 16.01 7.65 -17.41
N LYS A 73 15.67 6.81 -16.42
CA LYS A 73 15.24 7.29 -15.10
C LYS A 73 15.77 6.47 -13.92
N CYS A 74 16.91 5.81 -14.10
CA CYS A 74 17.57 5.16 -12.97
C CYS A 74 18.09 6.24 -12.01
N SER A 75 18.00 5.99 -10.71
CA SER A 75 18.68 6.79 -9.71
C SER A 75 20.20 6.78 -9.94
N ASN A 76 20.90 7.76 -9.38
CA ASN A 76 22.36 7.85 -9.50
C ASN A 76 23.10 6.60 -8.98
N ASP A 77 22.45 5.82 -8.10
CA ASP A 77 22.97 4.57 -7.54
C ASP A 77 22.55 3.32 -8.36
N GLY A 78 21.99 3.52 -9.56
CA GLY A 78 21.64 2.45 -10.49
C GLY A 78 20.28 1.77 -10.25
N ALA A 79 19.48 2.24 -9.29
CA ALA A 79 18.12 1.72 -9.09
C ALA A 79 17.18 2.25 -10.17
N CYS A 80 16.71 1.38 -11.07
CA CYS A 80 15.79 1.72 -12.15
C CYS A 80 14.35 1.40 -11.72
N PRO A 81 13.45 2.39 -11.59
CA PRO A 81 12.06 2.11 -11.24
C PRO A 81 11.39 1.34 -12.39
N PRO A 82 10.68 0.24 -12.12
CA PRO A 82 9.90 -0.44 -13.14
C PRO A 82 8.75 0.47 -13.58
N TYR A 83 8.28 0.30 -14.81
CA TYR A 83 7.22 1.15 -15.36
C TYR A 83 5.93 1.08 -14.54
N ARG A 84 5.59 -0.08 -13.94
CA ARG A 84 4.49 -0.20 -12.95
C ARG A 84 4.63 0.82 -11.82
N ARG A 85 5.83 1.00 -11.26
CA ARG A 85 6.09 1.98 -10.20
C ARG A 85 5.89 3.41 -10.70
N LEU A 86 6.25 3.71 -11.95
CA LEU A 86 6.03 5.05 -12.54
C LEU A 86 4.56 5.41 -12.64
N SER A 87 3.73 4.40 -12.86
CA SER A 87 2.29 4.52 -13.06
C SER A 87 1.46 4.22 -11.80
N LEU A 88 2.10 4.14 -10.63
CA LEU A 88 1.45 3.87 -9.34
C LEU A 88 0.31 4.86 -9.06
N CYS A 89 -0.86 4.37 -8.60
CA CYS A 89 -2.00 5.20 -8.23
C CYS A 89 -1.81 5.87 -6.86
N ASN A 90 -0.94 6.87 -6.78
CA ASN A 90 -0.62 7.60 -5.55
C ASN A 90 -0.89 9.12 -5.64
N LYS A 91 -1.57 9.59 -6.70
CA LYS A 91 -1.86 11.02 -6.87
C LYS A 91 -2.65 11.60 -5.70
N ASN A 92 -3.48 10.79 -5.06
CA ASN A 92 -4.20 11.22 -3.88
C ASN A 92 -3.22 11.56 -2.75
N LEU A 93 -2.17 10.75 -2.57
CA LEU A 93 -1.10 10.98 -1.62
C LEU A 93 -0.28 12.23 -1.98
N GLU A 94 0.03 12.44 -3.27
CA GLU A 94 0.78 13.63 -3.73
C GLU A 94 0.04 14.96 -3.44
N ASN A 95 -1.29 14.92 -3.42
CA ASN A 95 -2.15 16.09 -3.24
C ASN A 95 -2.84 16.13 -1.87
N ILE A 96 -2.33 15.38 -0.88
CA ILE A 96 -2.88 15.40 0.47
C ILE A 96 -3.03 16.82 1.00
N LYS A 97 -4.21 17.11 1.56
CA LYS A 97 -4.48 18.31 2.34
C LYS A 97 -4.21 18.02 3.81
N THR A 98 -3.02 18.38 4.29
CA THR A 98 -2.55 18.04 5.66
C THR A 98 -3.38 18.70 6.76
N ASN A 99 -4.14 19.76 6.46
CA ASN A 99 -5.11 20.35 7.39
C ASN A 99 -6.39 19.50 7.56
N ILE A 100 -6.68 18.60 6.62
CA ILE A 100 -7.83 17.69 6.65
C ILE A 100 -7.38 16.30 7.09
N ILE A 101 -6.33 15.78 6.46
CA ILE A 101 -5.69 14.49 6.78
C ILE A 101 -4.61 14.78 7.80
N ASP A 102 -4.95 14.60 9.07
CA ASP A 102 -4.14 15.12 10.18
C ASP A 102 -3.89 14.11 11.29
N ASN A 103 -4.37 12.87 11.12
CA ASN A 103 -4.24 11.82 12.12
C ASN A 103 -4.08 10.43 11.48
N LYS A 104 -3.76 9.43 12.30
CA LYS A 104 -3.52 8.04 11.88
C LYS A 104 -4.71 7.37 11.17
N GLN A 105 -5.94 7.77 11.51
CA GLN A 105 -7.16 7.19 10.95
C GLN A 105 -7.37 7.66 9.52
N LYS A 106 -7.30 8.98 9.32
CA LYS A 106 -7.44 9.59 8.00
C LYS A 106 -6.27 9.23 7.08
N LEU A 107 -5.05 9.13 7.62
CA LEU A 107 -3.89 8.63 6.85
C LEU A 107 -4.13 7.19 6.39
N LEU A 108 -4.66 6.31 7.25
CA LEU A 108 -4.98 4.94 6.85
C LEU A 108 -6.00 4.93 5.70
N ALA A 109 -7.04 5.77 5.76
CA ALA A 109 -8.03 5.85 4.69
C ALA A 109 -7.41 6.31 3.35
N GLU A 110 -6.54 7.32 3.35
CA GLU A 110 -5.82 7.77 2.14
C GLU A 110 -4.93 6.67 1.55
N VAL A 111 -4.18 5.96 2.40
CA VAL A 111 -3.30 4.87 1.95
C VAL A 111 -4.10 3.67 1.44
N CYS A 112 -5.19 3.30 2.11
CA CYS A 112 -6.10 2.25 1.65
C CYS A 112 -6.80 2.65 0.34
N MET A 113 -7.13 3.92 0.14
CA MET A 113 -7.67 4.42 -1.14
C MET A 113 -6.66 4.21 -2.27
N ALA A 114 -5.43 4.67 -2.09
CA ALA A 114 -4.35 4.49 -3.07
C ALA A 114 -4.16 3.00 -3.41
N ALA A 115 -4.05 2.15 -2.39
CA ALA A 115 -3.92 0.70 -2.52
C ALA A 115 -5.10 0.07 -3.28
N LYS A 116 -6.34 0.42 -2.95
CA LYS A 116 -7.53 -0.13 -3.62
C LYS A 116 -7.52 0.20 -5.11
N TYR A 117 -7.33 1.46 -5.46
CA TYR A 117 -7.32 1.91 -6.86
C TYR A 117 -6.13 1.32 -7.65
N GLU A 118 -4.97 1.19 -7.00
CA GLU A 118 -3.80 0.51 -7.57
C GLU A 118 -4.11 -0.96 -7.91
N GLY A 119 -4.72 -1.68 -6.98
CA GLY A 119 -5.07 -3.09 -7.17
C GLY A 119 -6.09 -3.31 -8.28
N ASP A 120 -7.11 -2.44 -8.35
CA ASP A 120 -8.11 -2.44 -9.42
C ASP A 120 -7.44 -2.24 -10.79
N SER A 121 -6.50 -1.30 -10.88
CA SER A 121 -5.82 -1.02 -12.13
C SER A 121 -4.82 -2.12 -12.55
N ILE A 122 -4.09 -2.75 -11.63
CA ILE A 122 -3.23 -3.90 -11.94
C ILE A 122 -4.06 -5.07 -12.46
N LYS A 123 -5.21 -5.37 -11.85
CA LYS A 123 -6.06 -6.48 -12.26
C LYS A 123 -6.46 -6.39 -13.73
N ASP A 124 -6.89 -5.20 -14.16
CA ASP A 124 -7.33 -5.00 -15.54
C ASP A 124 -6.17 -5.06 -16.53
N TYR A 125 -4.99 -4.60 -16.13
CA TYR A 125 -3.77 -4.78 -16.92
C TYR A 125 -3.37 -6.24 -17.05
N TYR A 126 -3.30 -6.95 -15.94
CA TYR A 126 -2.90 -8.36 -15.91
C TYR A 126 -3.77 -9.21 -16.85
N LYS A 127 -5.08 -8.98 -16.85
CA LYS A 127 -6.00 -9.67 -17.79
C LYS A 127 -5.65 -9.44 -19.26
N ARG A 128 -5.20 -8.24 -19.63
CA ARG A 128 -4.80 -7.92 -21.01
C ARG A 128 -3.48 -8.59 -21.35
N TYR A 129 -2.51 -8.47 -20.45
CA TYR A 129 -1.19 -9.09 -20.60
C TYR A 129 -1.29 -10.62 -20.74
N ASP A 130 -2.05 -11.28 -19.85
CA ASP A 130 -2.25 -12.73 -19.88
C ASP A 130 -2.93 -13.20 -21.18
N ALA A 131 -3.92 -12.44 -21.68
CA ALA A 131 -4.58 -12.71 -22.95
C ALA A 131 -3.64 -12.58 -24.16
N GLU A 132 -2.70 -11.61 -24.13
CA GLU A 132 -1.75 -11.36 -25.21
C GLU A 132 -0.57 -12.33 -25.19
N TYR A 133 -0.05 -12.65 -23.99
CA TYR A 133 1.19 -13.38 -23.85
C TYR A 133 1.05 -14.86 -23.46
N SER A 134 -0.15 -15.34 -23.08
CA SER A 134 -0.66 -16.74 -22.92
C SER A 134 0.31 -17.86 -22.45
N SER A 135 1.52 -17.53 -22.07
CA SER A 135 2.63 -18.41 -21.76
C SER A 135 2.73 -18.49 -20.26
N GLY A 136 3.14 -19.66 -19.75
CA GLY A 136 3.23 -19.98 -18.32
C GLY A 136 4.27 -19.17 -17.56
N SER A 137 4.12 -17.85 -17.60
CA SER A 137 4.92 -16.87 -16.89
C SER A 137 4.70 -17.08 -15.38
N GLY A 138 5.78 -16.95 -14.60
CA GLY A 138 5.70 -16.95 -13.13
C GLY A 138 4.96 -15.73 -12.56
N PHE A 139 4.52 -14.82 -13.43
CA PHE A 139 3.79 -13.60 -13.10
C PHE A 139 2.35 -13.91 -12.72
N THR A 140 2.10 -14.00 -11.42
CA THR A 140 0.74 -14.02 -10.89
C THR A 140 0.27 -12.59 -10.60
N LEU A 141 -1.03 -12.33 -10.73
CA LEU A 141 -1.64 -11.08 -10.26
C LEU A 141 -1.19 -10.76 -8.82
N CYS A 142 -1.10 -11.77 -7.96
CA CYS A 142 -0.68 -11.59 -6.57
C CYS A 142 0.77 -11.08 -6.43
N THR A 143 1.68 -11.48 -7.32
CA THR A 143 3.07 -10.96 -7.35
C THR A 143 3.07 -9.46 -7.66
N MET A 144 2.30 -9.03 -8.66
CA MET A 144 2.20 -7.61 -9.03
C MET A 144 1.56 -6.77 -7.93
N LEU A 145 0.53 -7.29 -7.27
CA LEU A 145 -0.07 -6.65 -6.10
C LEU A 145 0.95 -6.56 -4.94
N ALA A 146 1.78 -7.57 -4.71
CA ALA A 146 2.85 -7.55 -3.71
C ALA A 146 3.93 -6.49 -4.00
N ARG A 147 4.33 -6.35 -5.27
CA ARG A 147 5.26 -5.31 -5.73
C ARG A 147 4.70 -3.91 -5.46
N SER A 148 3.47 -3.62 -5.90
CA SER A 148 2.83 -2.32 -5.64
C SER A 148 2.57 -2.05 -4.16
N PHE A 149 2.20 -3.07 -3.38
CA PHE A 149 2.07 -2.96 -1.93
C PHE A 149 3.37 -2.54 -1.25
N ALA A 150 4.50 -3.14 -1.65
CA ALA A 150 5.81 -2.80 -1.10
C ALA A 150 6.25 -1.37 -1.47
N ASP A 151 5.95 -0.92 -2.70
CA ASP A 151 6.23 0.46 -3.12
C ASP A 151 5.38 1.49 -2.38
N ILE A 152 4.08 1.21 -2.16
CA ILE A 152 3.23 2.05 -1.29
C ILE A 152 3.81 2.10 0.13
N GLY A 153 4.28 0.96 0.65
CA GLY A 153 4.94 0.90 1.95
C GLY A 153 6.20 1.75 2.01
N ASP A 154 7.05 1.72 0.97
CA ASP A 154 8.26 2.55 0.92
C ASP A 154 7.96 4.04 0.80
N ILE A 155 6.89 4.43 0.10
CA ILE A 155 6.41 5.82 0.07
C ILE A 155 6.02 6.26 1.49
N VAL A 156 5.16 5.50 2.18
CA VAL A 156 4.69 5.85 3.53
C VAL A 156 5.86 5.93 4.52
N ARG A 157 6.86 5.05 4.37
CA ARG A 157 8.04 4.98 5.25
C ARG A 157 9.14 5.97 4.90
N GLY A 158 9.02 6.72 3.80
CA GLY A 158 10.05 7.64 3.33
C GLY A 158 11.31 6.93 2.80
N ARG A 159 11.18 5.70 2.30
CA ARG A 159 12.26 4.86 1.74
C ARG A 159 12.24 4.75 0.23
N ASP A 160 11.22 5.27 -0.42
CA ASP A 160 11.05 5.17 -1.87
C ASP A 160 12.20 5.90 -2.60
N LEU A 161 12.91 5.17 -3.44
CA LEU A 161 14.06 5.60 -4.24
C LEU A 161 13.64 6.36 -5.51
N TYR A 162 12.37 6.27 -5.93
CA TYR A 162 11.92 6.93 -7.16
C TYR A 162 11.99 8.44 -6.97
N GLY A 163 12.91 9.14 -7.65
CA GLY A 163 13.34 10.49 -7.29
C GLY A 163 13.24 11.55 -8.40
N GLY A 164 13.56 12.79 -8.04
CA GLY A 164 13.90 13.86 -8.99
C GLY A 164 12.77 14.79 -9.45
N ASN A 165 11.53 14.64 -8.96
CA ASN A 165 10.42 15.51 -9.36
C ASN A 165 9.83 16.32 -8.18
N LYS A 166 9.22 17.47 -8.50
CA LYS A 166 8.58 18.37 -7.50
C LYS A 166 7.44 17.69 -6.75
N LYS A 167 6.78 16.71 -7.37
CA LYS A 167 5.62 15.99 -6.82
C LYS A 167 6.01 15.10 -5.64
N LYS A 168 7.10 14.33 -5.77
CA LYS A 168 7.67 13.53 -4.67
C LYS A 168 8.01 14.39 -3.47
N LYS A 169 8.68 15.53 -3.69
CA LYS A 169 9.04 16.42 -2.58
C LYS A 169 7.79 16.87 -1.81
N ARG A 170 6.74 17.29 -2.53
CA ARG A 170 5.45 17.64 -1.92
C ARG A 170 4.82 16.48 -1.15
N LEU A 171 4.84 15.27 -1.72
CA LEU A 171 4.36 14.05 -1.05
C LEU A 171 5.11 13.78 0.26
N GLU A 172 6.44 13.83 0.24
CA GLU A 172 7.26 13.61 1.44
C GLU A 172 7.02 14.69 2.49
N ASP A 173 6.97 15.97 2.09
CA ASP A 173 6.69 17.09 3.00
C ASP A 173 5.31 16.92 3.64
N ASN A 174 4.28 16.57 2.86
CA ASN A 174 2.94 16.27 3.36
C ASN A 174 2.93 15.11 4.37
N LEU A 175 3.65 14.02 4.07
CA LEU A 175 3.76 12.89 4.99
C LEU A 175 4.49 13.30 6.28
N LYS A 176 5.55 14.11 6.21
CA LYS A 176 6.26 14.61 7.41
C LYS A 176 5.33 15.42 8.28
N ASP A 177 4.53 16.31 7.69
CA ASP A 177 3.54 17.11 8.42
C ASP A 177 2.48 16.25 9.12
N ILE A 178 1.98 15.19 8.46
CA ILE A 178 1.03 14.27 9.05
C ILE A 178 1.67 13.48 10.20
N PHE A 179 2.86 12.93 9.97
CA PHE A 179 3.55 12.14 10.99
C PHE A 179 4.00 12.98 12.18
N LYS A 180 4.27 14.27 12.00
CA LYS A 180 4.47 15.22 13.10
C LYS A 180 3.24 15.33 14.00
N LYS A 181 2.03 15.36 13.42
CA LYS A 181 0.77 15.41 14.19
C LYS A 181 0.52 14.09 14.91
N ILE A 182 0.70 12.96 14.22
CA ILE A 182 0.60 11.63 14.82
C ILE A 182 1.60 11.48 15.97
N HIS A 183 2.85 11.91 15.76
CA HIS A 183 3.89 11.94 16.78
C HIS A 183 3.45 12.74 18.01
N SER A 184 2.96 13.96 17.80
CA SER A 184 2.44 14.81 18.88
C SER A 184 1.30 14.15 19.64
N ASP A 185 0.45 13.36 18.97
CA ASP A 185 -0.65 12.66 19.62
C ASP A 185 -0.21 11.44 20.43
N VAL A 186 0.72 10.63 19.92
CA VAL A 186 1.20 9.44 20.65
C VAL A 186 2.17 9.80 21.77
N THR A 187 2.87 10.92 21.66
CA THR A 187 3.81 11.37 22.70
C THR A 187 3.12 11.98 23.91
N LYS A 188 1.93 12.59 23.77
CA LYS A 188 1.12 13.11 24.90
C LYS A 188 0.96 12.14 26.09
N ASN A 189 1.02 10.83 25.82
CA ASN A 189 0.85 9.77 26.83
C ASN A 189 2.17 9.03 27.17
N GLY A 190 3.35 9.61 26.91
CA GLY A 190 4.64 9.09 27.36
C GLY A 190 5.43 8.26 26.34
N ALA A 191 5.13 8.37 25.04
CA ALA A 191 5.88 7.69 23.99
C ALA A 191 7.11 8.48 23.47
N GLU A 192 7.47 9.63 24.05
CA GLU A 192 8.57 10.49 23.56
C GLU A 192 9.90 9.73 23.45
N ALA A 193 10.22 8.93 24.47
CA ALA A 193 11.49 8.20 24.50
C ALA A 193 11.59 7.14 23.39
N ARG A 194 10.45 6.68 22.85
CA ARG A 194 10.36 5.61 21.83
C ARG A 194 10.48 6.17 20.42
N TYR A 195 9.80 7.29 20.15
CA TYR A 195 9.81 7.95 18.85
C TYR A 195 10.63 9.23 18.91
N LYS A 196 11.90 9.11 19.30
CA LYS A 196 12.82 10.25 19.18
C LYS A 196 12.92 10.68 17.72
N ASP A 197 12.78 11.97 17.49
CA ASP A 197 12.83 12.56 16.17
C ASP A 197 14.02 13.53 16.11
N ASP A 198 15.18 12.99 15.73
CA ASP A 198 16.42 13.76 15.66
C ASP A 198 16.54 14.54 14.32
N GLY A 199 15.56 14.44 13.41
CA GLY A 199 15.65 15.00 12.06
C GLY A 199 14.36 15.44 11.37
N GLY A 200 13.18 15.31 12.00
CA GLY A 200 11.89 15.68 11.38
C GLY A 200 11.32 14.64 10.42
N ASP A 201 11.98 13.49 10.27
CA ASP A 201 11.62 12.45 9.32
C ASP A 201 10.71 11.37 9.92
N PHE A 202 10.70 11.24 11.24
CA PHE A 202 9.88 10.28 11.97
C PHE A 202 10.05 8.82 11.50
N PHE A 203 11.22 8.42 10.99
CA PHE A 203 11.43 7.10 10.36
C PHE A 203 10.94 5.93 11.23
N GLN A 204 11.30 5.89 12.52
CA GLN A 204 10.85 4.82 13.42
C GLN A 204 9.32 4.80 13.61
N LEU A 205 8.69 5.98 13.71
CA LEU A 205 7.23 6.10 13.82
C LEU A 205 6.54 5.66 12.52
N ARG A 206 7.07 6.03 11.35
CA ARG A 206 6.55 5.63 10.05
C ARG A 206 6.64 4.12 9.84
N GLU A 207 7.76 3.50 10.23
CA GLU A 207 7.95 2.04 10.21
C GLU A 207 6.92 1.32 11.09
N ASP A 208 6.78 1.75 12.34
CA ASP A 208 5.85 1.11 13.27
C ASP A 208 4.38 1.36 12.88
N TRP A 209 4.07 2.52 12.26
CA TRP A 209 2.75 2.79 11.69
C TRP A 209 2.45 1.87 10.51
N TRP A 210 3.39 1.71 9.57
CA TRP A 210 3.22 0.77 8.46
C TRP A 210 2.98 -0.63 9.00
N ASN A 211 3.82 -1.11 9.91
CA ASN A 211 3.68 -2.43 10.53
C ASN A 211 2.30 -2.63 11.20
N ALA A 212 1.78 -1.59 11.87
CA ALA A 212 0.47 -1.65 12.53
C ALA A 212 -0.72 -1.68 11.57
N ASN A 213 -0.54 -1.24 10.32
CA ASN A 213 -1.62 -0.99 9.36
C ASN A 213 -1.50 -1.80 8.05
N ARG A 214 -0.35 -2.41 7.77
CA ARG A 214 -0.05 -3.10 6.51
C ARG A 214 -1.06 -4.18 6.14
N ALA A 215 -1.66 -4.85 7.12
CA ALA A 215 -2.72 -5.84 6.88
C ALA A 215 -3.98 -5.20 6.27
N LYS A 216 -4.37 -4.01 6.72
CA LYS A 216 -5.50 -3.26 6.15
C LYS A 216 -5.19 -2.70 4.77
N VAL A 217 -3.95 -2.29 4.53
CA VAL A 217 -3.49 -1.87 3.20
C VAL A 217 -3.45 -3.06 2.22
N TRP A 218 -3.00 -4.23 2.68
CA TRP A 218 -3.04 -5.46 1.88
C TRP A 218 -4.47 -5.88 1.56
N GLU A 219 -5.38 -5.78 2.53
CA GLU A 219 -6.81 -5.98 2.30
C GLU A 219 -7.35 -4.99 1.26
N ALA A 220 -6.95 -3.72 1.27
CA ALA A 220 -7.38 -2.75 0.27
C ALA A 220 -6.89 -3.09 -1.15
N ILE A 221 -5.60 -3.39 -1.34
CA ILE A 221 -5.02 -3.65 -2.68
C ILE A 221 -5.52 -4.96 -3.31
N THR A 222 -5.99 -5.90 -2.50
CA THR A 222 -6.45 -7.22 -2.96
C THR A 222 -7.97 -7.35 -3.08
N CYS A 223 -8.74 -6.28 -2.87
CA CYS A 223 -10.22 -6.34 -2.84
C CYS A 223 -10.83 -7.06 -4.05
N ASN A 224 -10.23 -6.90 -5.22
CA ASN A 224 -10.73 -7.45 -6.48
C ASN A 224 -9.88 -8.58 -7.07
N ALA A 225 -9.04 -9.24 -6.26
CA ALA A 225 -8.17 -10.32 -6.71
C ALA A 225 -8.81 -11.73 -6.69
N GLN A 226 -10.14 -11.86 -6.75
CA GLN A 226 -10.84 -13.15 -6.58
C GLN A 226 -10.31 -14.24 -7.51
N GLY A 227 -10.18 -15.47 -6.98
CA GLY A 227 -9.69 -16.63 -7.73
C GLY A 227 -8.18 -16.68 -7.97
N ASN A 228 -7.42 -15.64 -7.57
CA ASN A 228 -5.97 -15.61 -7.76
C ASN A 228 -5.24 -16.18 -6.54
N THR A 229 -4.17 -16.93 -6.82
CA THR A 229 -3.32 -17.62 -5.84
C THR A 229 -1.89 -17.11 -5.94
N TYR A 230 -1.18 -17.09 -4.80
CA TYR A 230 0.28 -16.93 -4.84
C TYR A 230 0.90 -18.25 -5.30
N PHE A 231 1.89 -18.19 -6.19
CA PHE A 231 2.47 -19.38 -6.83
C PHE A 231 3.11 -20.35 -5.82
N HIS A 232 3.68 -19.85 -4.73
CA HIS A 232 4.21 -20.67 -3.65
C HIS A 232 3.30 -20.70 -2.41
N ALA A 233 3.45 -21.74 -1.59
CA ALA A 233 2.79 -21.78 -0.30
C ALA A 233 3.26 -20.60 0.57
N THR A 234 2.32 -19.76 0.96
CA THR A 234 2.54 -18.46 1.62
C THR A 234 1.83 -18.38 2.96
N CYS A 235 0.87 -19.27 3.20
CA CYS A 235 0.07 -19.32 4.40
C CYS A 235 0.54 -20.47 5.28
N SER A 236 0.59 -20.23 6.59
CA SER A 236 0.74 -21.30 7.59
C SER A 236 -0.63 -21.54 8.22
N MET A 237 -1.20 -22.71 7.94
CA MET A 237 -2.44 -23.17 8.58
C MET A 237 -2.11 -24.37 9.45
N ASN A 238 -2.15 -24.19 10.78
CA ASN A 238 -1.90 -25.25 11.76
C ASN A 238 -0.59 -26.02 11.55
N GLY A 239 0.50 -25.33 11.15
CA GLY A 239 1.81 -25.95 10.92
C GLY A 239 1.97 -26.59 9.53
N SER A 240 0.94 -26.56 8.69
CA SER A 240 1.01 -26.94 7.28
C SER A 240 1.15 -25.72 6.37
N CYS A 241 1.92 -25.85 5.29
CA CYS A 241 2.06 -24.82 4.27
C CYS A 241 0.86 -24.87 3.31
N SER A 242 0.17 -23.75 3.10
CA SER A 242 -0.93 -23.62 2.14
C SER A 242 -0.78 -22.38 1.25
N GLN A 243 -1.41 -22.40 0.09
CA GLN A 243 -1.44 -21.24 -0.82
C GLN A 243 -2.52 -20.24 -0.40
N ALA A 244 -2.26 -18.96 -0.66
CA ALA A 244 -3.20 -17.86 -0.47
C ALA A 244 -4.30 -17.85 -1.55
N THR A 245 -5.26 -18.78 -1.47
CA THR A 245 -6.21 -19.08 -2.54
C THR A 245 -7.43 -18.15 -2.63
N LYS A 246 -7.63 -17.30 -1.62
CA LYS A 246 -8.75 -16.36 -1.56
C LYS A 246 -8.26 -14.93 -1.72
N GLN A 247 -8.25 -14.42 -2.95
CA GLN A 247 -7.85 -13.04 -3.25
C GLN A 247 -6.42 -12.71 -2.82
N CYS A 248 -5.46 -13.61 -3.05
CA CYS A 248 -4.07 -13.41 -2.60
C CYS A 248 -3.96 -13.17 -1.09
N ARG A 249 -4.87 -13.72 -0.26
CA ARG A 249 -4.86 -13.59 1.20
C ARG A 249 -4.76 -14.93 1.89
N CYS A 250 -4.16 -14.92 3.06
CA CYS A 250 -4.25 -16.03 4.00
C CYS A 250 -5.44 -15.81 4.93
N GLY A 251 -6.30 -16.82 5.07
CA GLY A 251 -7.28 -16.85 6.15
C GLY A 251 -6.61 -17.15 7.49
N ASP A 252 -7.21 -16.72 8.58
CA ASP A 252 -6.75 -17.01 9.95
C ASP A 252 -7.19 -18.41 10.45
N GLY A 253 -7.78 -19.23 9.56
CA GLY A 253 -8.33 -20.55 9.87
C GLY A 253 -9.58 -20.50 10.77
N LYS A 254 -10.09 -19.31 11.13
CA LYS A 254 -11.25 -19.14 11.99
C LYS A 254 -12.43 -18.71 11.13
N SER A 255 -13.21 -19.69 10.67
CA SER A 255 -14.53 -19.44 10.07
C SER A 255 -15.41 -18.70 11.09
N LYS A 256 -15.51 -17.38 11.00
CA LYS A 256 -16.55 -16.64 11.73
C LYS A 256 -17.78 -16.59 10.84
N ALA A 257 -18.79 -17.39 11.19
CA ALA A 257 -20.08 -17.39 10.53
C ALA A 257 -20.65 -15.95 10.50
N GLY A 258 -21.02 -15.47 9.31
CA GLY A 258 -21.75 -14.21 9.13
C GLY A 258 -20.95 -12.96 8.78
N LYS A 259 -19.63 -13.04 8.49
CA LYS A 259 -18.87 -11.90 7.94
C LYS A 259 -18.49 -12.14 6.48
N THR A 260 -18.88 -11.23 5.59
CA THR A 260 -18.70 -11.28 4.13
C THR A 260 -17.27 -10.97 3.65
N SER A 261 -16.31 -10.81 4.56
CA SER A 261 -14.90 -10.62 4.24
C SER A 261 -14.04 -11.47 5.15
N ASP A 262 -13.34 -12.45 4.59
CA ASP A 262 -12.32 -13.22 5.28
C ASP A 262 -11.30 -12.25 5.93
N ASN A 263 -11.21 -12.26 7.27
CA ASN A 263 -10.33 -11.35 8.01
C ASN A 263 -8.89 -11.55 7.55
N VAL A 264 -8.33 -10.58 6.83
CA VAL A 264 -6.92 -10.53 6.49
C VAL A 264 -6.13 -10.16 7.73
N SER A 265 -5.82 -11.16 8.57
CA SER A 265 -4.87 -10.97 9.67
C SER A 265 -3.43 -11.28 9.25
N ILE A 266 -3.25 -11.97 8.12
CA ILE A 266 -1.94 -12.41 7.63
C ILE A 266 -1.74 -11.89 6.21
N VAL A 267 -0.73 -11.03 6.03
CA VAL A 267 -0.23 -10.63 4.72
C VAL A 267 0.72 -11.74 4.24
N PRO A 268 0.44 -12.42 3.12
CA PRO A 268 1.22 -13.55 2.62
C PRO A 268 2.59 -13.19 2.06
N THR A 269 2.98 -11.92 2.11
CA THR A 269 4.22 -11.41 1.54
C THR A 269 5.00 -10.58 2.55
N TYR A 270 6.32 -10.63 2.42
CA TYR A 270 7.29 -9.77 3.14
C TYR A 270 8.06 -8.88 2.17
N PHE A 271 7.56 -8.71 0.93
CA PHE A 271 8.22 -7.89 -0.09
C PHE A 271 8.44 -6.45 0.39
N ASP A 272 7.54 -5.91 1.20
CA ASP A 272 7.69 -4.60 1.85
C ASP A 272 8.87 -4.52 2.85
N TYR A 273 9.50 -5.63 3.23
CA TYR A 273 10.73 -5.63 4.03
C TYR A 273 12.00 -5.97 3.23
N VAL A 274 11.87 -6.23 1.93
CA VAL A 274 12.99 -6.39 1.00
C VAL A 274 13.41 -5.00 0.50
N PRO A 275 14.71 -4.64 0.46
CA PRO A 275 15.16 -3.36 -0.09
C PRO A 275 14.62 -3.08 -1.50
N GLN A 276 14.14 -1.85 -1.76
CA GLN A 276 13.46 -1.51 -3.02
C GLN A 276 14.30 -1.78 -4.27
N TYR A 277 15.62 -1.50 -4.22
CA TYR A 277 16.54 -1.80 -5.32
C TYR A 277 16.46 -3.27 -5.76
N LEU A 278 16.45 -4.22 -4.81
CA LEU A 278 16.42 -5.65 -5.12
C LEU A 278 15.07 -6.06 -5.74
N ARG A 279 13.97 -5.45 -5.28
CA ARG A 279 12.63 -5.74 -5.81
C ARG A 279 12.48 -5.23 -7.23
N TRP A 280 12.98 -4.03 -7.51
CA TRP A 280 12.98 -3.51 -8.87
C TRP A 280 13.91 -4.32 -9.77
N PHE A 281 15.11 -4.67 -9.30
CA PHE A 281 16.03 -5.52 -10.06
C PHE A 281 15.40 -6.88 -10.42
N GLU A 282 14.68 -7.49 -9.49
CA GLU A 282 13.94 -8.73 -9.74
C GLU A 282 12.77 -8.53 -10.71
N GLU A 283 11.99 -7.45 -10.60
CA GLU A 283 10.94 -7.12 -11.57
C GLU A 283 11.50 -6.94 -13.00
N TRP A 284 12.62 -6.23 -13.16
CA TRP A 284 13.33 -6.08 -14.43
C TRP A 284 13.89 -7.38 -15.01
N ALA A 285 14.16 -8.37 -14.17
CA ALA A 285 14.68 -9.66 -14.63
C ALA A 285 13.55 -10.59 -15.10
N GLU A 286 12.33 -10.35 -14.64
CA GLU A 286 11.16 -11.10 -15.07
C GLU A 286 10.49 -10.48 -16.31
N ASP A 287 10.49 -9.14 -16.44
CA ASP A 287 9.95 -8.39 -17.61
C ASP A 287 10.79 -8.58 -18.88
#